data_AF-A0A8T4HPB6-F1
#
_entry.id   AF-A0A8T4HPB6-F1
#
_cell.length_a   1.000
_cell.length_b   1.000
_cell.length_c   1.000
_cell.angle_alpha   90.00
_cell.angle_beta   90.00
_cell.angle_gamma   90.00
#
_symmetry.space_group_name_H-M   'P 1'
#
loop_
_entity.id
_entity.type
_entity.pdbx_description
1 polymer ?
#
loop_
_entity_poly.entity_id
_entity_poly.type
_entity_poly.pdbx_seq_one_letter_code
_entity_poly.pdbx_strand_id
1 'polypeptide(L)' 'MTPRKALSVVRGWCAYCEADRDDTVQVAVIERGSGPARGLRLCLVHASQYARTRHAPPGLAAEVTRLWKEREEPAP' A
#
# COMPACT_ATOMS: atom_id res chain seq x y z
N MET A 1 -14.91 -12.39 -9.77
CA MET A 1 -13.53 -12.01 -9.39
C MET A 1 -13.37 -10.53 -9.69
N THR A 2 -13.43 -9.67 -8.68
CA THR A 2 -13.22 -8.22 -8.86
C THR A 2 -11.77 -8.02 -9.32
N PRO A 3 -11.50 -7.31 -10.42
CA PRO A 3 -10.12 -7.07 -10.85
C PRO A 3 -9.37 -6.40 -9.70
N ARG A 4 -8.30 -7.06 -9.23
CA ARG A 4 -7.40 -6.52 -8.22
C ARG A 4 -6.75 -5.31 -8.87
N LYS A 5 -7.24 -4.11 -8.59
CA LYS A 5 -6.66 -2.87 -9.11
C LYS A 5 -5.21 -2.84 -8.62
N ALA A 6 -4.25 -2.79 -9.55
CA ALA A 6 -2.84 -2.72 -9.23
C ALA A 6 -2.58 -1.54 -8.29
N LEU A 7 -1.70 -1.73 -7.31
CA LEU A 7 -1.30 -0.64 -6.43
C LEU A 7 -0.52 0.38 -7.26
N SER A 8 -0.85 1.66 -7.07
CA SER A 8 -0.18 2.78 -7.74
C SER A 8 0.35 3.74 -6.68
N VAL A 9 1.56 4.24 -6.90
CA VAL A 9 2.19 5.25 -6.05
C VAL A 9 1.64 6.61 -6.43
N VAL A 10 1.16 7.35 -5.44
CA VAL A 10 0.65 8.71 -5.55
C VAL A 10 1.16 9.53 -4.39
N ARG A 11 1.32 10.84 -4.58
CA ARG A 11 1.57 11.74 -3.46
C ARG A 11 0.35 11.81 -2.55
N GLY A 12 0.57 11.86 -1.24
CA GLY A 12 -0.48 12.16 -0.28
C GLY A 12 -0.11 11.89 1.17
N TRP A 13 -1.12 12.01 2.03
CA TRP A 13 -0.97 11.81 3.46
C TRP A 13 -0.76 10.35 3.85
N CYS A 14 0.30 10.06 4.60
CA CYS A 14 0.53 8.76 5.21
C CYS A 14 -0.07 8.70 6.62
N ALA A 15 -0.95 7.73 6.88
CA ALA A 15 -1.63 7.57 8.16
C ALA A 15 -0.70 7.24 9.35
N TYR A 16 0.50 6.69 9.10
CA TYR A 16 1.47 6.36 10.15
C TYR A 16 2.53 7.44 10.36
N CYS A 17 2.94 8.12 9.29
CA CYS A 17 3.84 9.27 9.41
C CYS A 17 3.13 10.52 9.92
N GLU A 18 1.80 10.56 9.79
CA GLU A 18 0.99 11.76 10.02
C GLU A 18 1.55 12.97 9.27
N ALA A 19 1.94 12.73 8.00
CA ALA A 19 2.55 13.73 7.13
C ALA A 19 2.34 13.38 5.65
N ASP A 20 2.40 14.38 4.78
CA ASP A 20 2.45 14.20 3.34
C ASP A 20 3.76 13.54 2.89
N ARG A 21 3.64 12.58 1.97
CA ARG A 21 4.74 11.86 1.36
C ARG A 21 4.52 11.79 -0.15
N ASP A 22 5.61 11.86 -0.91
CA ASP A 22 5.55 11.76 -2.36
C ASP A 22 5.26 10.33 -2.84
N ASP A 23 5.56 9.33 -2.01
CA ASP A 23 5.46 7.91 -2.31
C ASP A 23 4.39 7.17 -1.50
N THR A 24 3.11 7.53 -1.63
CA THR A 24 2.03 6.80 -0.93
C THR A 24 1.25 5.83 -1.79
N VAL A 25 0.71 4.78 -1.16
CA VAL A 25 -0.15 3.77 -1.78
C VAL A 25 -1.41 3.57 -0.93
N GLN A 26 -2.52 3.26 -1.59
CA GLN A 26 -3.79 2.97 -0.90
C GLN A 26 -3.95 1.47 -0.72
N VAL A 27 -3.80 0.99 0.51
CA VAL A 27 -3.94 -0.43 0.87
C VAL A 27 -5.31 -0.70 1.48
N ALA A 28 -5.95 -1.80 1.08
CA ALA A 28 -7.16 -2.25 1.75
C ALA A 28 -6.82 -2.82 3.14
N VAL A 29 -7.56 -2.42 4.17
CA VAL A 29 -7.48 -3.04 5.49
C VAL A 29 -8.59 -4.06 5.61
N ILE A 30 -8.21 -5.30 5.93
CA ILE A 30 -9.15 -6.37 6.24
C ILE A 30 -9.27 -6.44 7.77
N GLU A 31 -10.10 -5.58 8.35
CA GLU A 31 -10.54 -5.79 9.73
C GLU A 31 -11.67 -6.82 9.72
N ARG A 32 -11.48 -7.96 10.41
CA ARG A 32 -12.58 -8.91 10.63
C ARG A 32 -13.62 -8.24 11.53
N GLY A 33 -14.79 -7.92 10.97
CA GLY A 33 -15.98 -7.49 11.73
C GLY A 33 -16.29 -5.99 11.78
N SER A 34 -15.48 -5.12 11.16
CA SER A 34 -15.60 -3.65 11.32
C SER A 34 -16.20 -2.90 10.11
N GLY A 35 -17.14 -3.53 9.39
CA GLY A 35 -17.88 -2.87 8.31
C GLY A 35 -17.13 -2.77 6.97
N PRO A 36 -17.50 -1.85 6.07
CA PRO A 36 -16.98 -1.79 4.71
C PRO A 36 -15.46 -1.57 4.70
N ALA A 37 -14.78 -2.26 3.77
CA ALA A 37 -13.32 -2.21 3.64
C ALA A 37 -12.83 -0.75 3.57
N ARG A 38 -12.13 -0.30 4.61
CA ARG A 38 -11.47 1.01 4.61
C ARG A 38 -10.09 0.87 3.97
N GLY A 39 -9.77 1.78 3.05
CA GLY A 39 -8.42 1.90 2.51
C GLY A 39 -7.58 2.80 3.39
N LEU A 40 -6.41 2.33 3.84
CA LEU A 40 -5.38 3.18 4.45
C LEU A 40 -4.42 3.68 3.38
N ARG A 41 -4.06 4.95 3.46
CA ARG A 41 -2.96 5.51 2.66
C ARG A 41 -1.68 5.47 3.46
N LEU A 42 -0.67 4.76 2.93
CA LEU A 42 0.61 4.52 3.57
C LEU A 42 1.74 4.92 2.64
N CYS A 43 2.81 5.51 3.15
CA CYS A 43 4.04 5.62 2.36
C CYS A 43 4.60 4.23 2.04
N LEU A 44 5.45 4.10 1.02
CA LEU A 44 5.97 2.80 0.61
C LEU A 44 6.69 2.06 1.74
N VAL A 45 7.39 2.79 2.62
CA VAL A 45 8.04 2.21 3.79
C VAL A 45 7.01 1.58 4.75
N HIS A 46 5.94 2.31 5.09
CA HIS A 46 4.90 1.78 5.97
C HIS A 46 4.02 0.72 5.29
N ALA A 47 3.84 0.81 3.96
CA ALA A 47 3.17 -0.23 3.19
C ALA A 47 3.98 -1.54 3.22
N SER A 48 5.31 -1.48 3.10
CA SER A 48 6.20 -2.65 3.26
C SER A 48 6.09 -3.27 4.65
N GLN A 49 6.02 -2.45 5.70
CA GLN A 49 5.84 -2.94 7.06
C GLN A 49 4.46 -3.57 7.25
N TYR A 50 3.40 -2.89 6.77
CA TYR A 50 2.04 -3.40 6.84
C TYR A 50 1.88 -4.72 6.10
N ALA A 51 2.54 -4.88 4.94
CA ALA A 51 2.53 -6.10 4.14
C ALA A 51 3.07 -7.35 4.86
N ARG A 52 3.86 -7.17 5.92
CA ARG A 52 4.38 -8.27 6.76
C ARG A 52 3.42 -8.69 7.87
N THR A 53 2.33 -7.95 8.07
CA THR A 53 1.35 -8.25 9.11
C THR A 53 0.30 -9.25 8.64
N ARG A 54 -0.31 -9.98 9.58
CA ARG A 54 -1.43 -10.89 9.31
C ARG A 54 -2.71 -10.19 8.78
N HIS A 55 -2.75 -8.86 8.88
CA HIS A 55 -3.88 -8.03 8.45
C HIS A 55 -3.72 -7.54 7.01
N ALA A 56 -2.54 -7.75 6.42
CA ALA A 56 -2.28 -7.42 5.04
C ALA A 56 -3.20 -8.21 4.09
N PRO A 57 -3.76 -7.56 3.06
CA PRO A 57 -4.46 -8.28 2.02
C PRO A 57 -3.49 -9.21 1.27
N PRO A 58 -3.97 -10.35 0.75
CA PRO A 58 -3.12 -11.28 0.02
C PRO A 58 -2.44 -10.58 -1.17
N GLY A 59 -1.18 -10.89 -1.45
CA GLY A 59 -0.44 -10.29 -2.56
C GLY A 59 0.03 -8.84 -2.35
N LEU A 60 -0.28 -8.19 -1.21
CA LEU A 60 0.24 -6.85 -0.91
C LEU A 60 1.77 -6.81 -0.91
N ALA A 61 2.42 -7.82 -0.33
CA ALA A 61 3.87 -7.89 -0.31
C ALA A 61 4.50 -7.95 -1.71
N ALA A 62 3.88 -8.70 -2.64
CA ALA A 62 4.34 -8.79 -4.02
C ALA A 62 4.19 -7.45 -4.75
N GLU A 63 3.05 -6.77 -4.57
CA GLU A 63 2.80 -5.47 -5.18
C GLU A 63 3.73 -4.38 -4.61
N VAL A 64 3.93 -4.33 -3.30
CA VAL A 64 4.87 -3.37 -2.69
C VAL A 64 6.31 -3.65 -3.17
N THR A 65 6.70 -4.91 -3.29
CA THR A 65 8.01 -5.29 -3.84
C THR A 65 8.14 -4.84 -5.30
N ARG A 66 7.10 -4.98 -6.13
CA ARG A 66 7.06 -4.49 -7.51
C ARG A 66 7.29 -2.98 -7.56
N LEU A 67 6.61 -2.22 -6.72
CA LEU A 67 6.73 -0.76 -6.63
C LEU A 67 8.12 -0.29 -6.16
N TRP A 68 8.78 -1.04 -5.28
CA TRP A 68 10.17 -0.75 -4.91
C TRP A 68 11.12 -0.93 -6.09
N LYS A 69 10.98 -2.02 -6.86
CA LYS A 69 11.77 -2.24 -8.08
C LYS A 69 11.56 -1.15 -9.12
N GLU A 70 10.30 -0.75 -9.36
CA GLU A 70 9.96 0.35 -10.28
C GLU A 70 10.55 1.71 -9.86
N ARG A 71 10.94 1.89 -8.58
CA ARG A 71 11.67 3.08 -8.13
C ARG A 71 13.19 2.97 -8.28
N GLU A 72 13.72 1.76 -8.16
CA GLU A 72 15.16 1.49 -8.33
C GLU A 72 15.57 1.48 -9.81
N GLU A 73 14.64 1.16 -10.71
CA GLU A 73 14.78 1.30 -12.15
C GLU A 73 14.14 2.61 -12.60
N PRO A 74 14.86 3.76 -12.59
CA PRO A 74 14.35 4.94 -13.26
C PRO A 74 14.14 4.58 -14.74
N ALA A 75 12.93 4.86 -15.24
CA ALA A 75 12.62 4.69 -16.66
C ALA A 75 13.71 5.36 -17.52
N PRO A 76 14.16 4.70 -18.61
CA PRO A 76 15.24 5.20 -19.47
C PRO A 76 14.90 6.54 -20.15
#